data_AF-A0AAE0B8F2-F1
#
_entry.id   AF-A0AAE0B8F2-F1
#
_cell.length_a   1.000
_cell.length_b   1.000
_cell.length_c   1.000
_cell.angle_alpha   90.00
_cell.angle_beta   90.00
_cell.angle_gamma   90.00
#
_symmetry.space_group_name_H-M   'P 1'
#
loop_
_entity.id
_entity.type
_entity.pdbx_description
1 polymer ?
#
loop_
_entity_poly.entity_id
_entity_poly.type
_entity_poly.pdbx_seq_one_letter_code
_entity_poly.pdbx_strand_id
1 'polypeptide(L)'
;MPQARIMGDITLLPNGNVLIINGAAAGVAGWEIGRNPVLNPVIYRPNNKLGPRFESQNPTTIPSMYHSTAVLLRDGRVLVGGSNPHMRYKFTGVLFPTELSLEAFTPAYLDP
;
A
#
# COMPACT_ATOMS: atom_id res chain seq x y z
N MET A 1 -6.76 6.50 -11.27
CA MET A 1 -5.53 6.19 -10.53
C MET A 1 -4.48 7.25 -10.84
N PRO A 2 -3.86 7.89 -9.84
CA PRO A 2 -2.90 8.97 -10.06
C PRO A 2 -1.52 8.49 -10.54
N GLN A 3 -1.21 7.21 -10.36
CA GLN A 3 0.01 6.57 -10.87
C GLN A 3 -0.18 5.08 -11.10
N ALA A 4 0.71 4.48 -11.89
CA ALA A 4 0.75 3.03 -12.10
C ALA A 4 0.97 2.28 -10.79
N ARG A 5 0.26 1.16 -10.61
CA ARG A 5 0.40 0.31 -9.42
C ARG A 5 0.08 -1.14 -9.78
N ILE A 6 1.04 -2.02 -9.55
CA ILE A 6 0.88 -3.48 -9.52
C ILE A 6 1.04 -3.97 -8.08
N MET A 7 0.44 -5.12 -7.75
CA MET A 7 0.52 -5.72 -6.40
C MET A 7 0.06 -4.79 -5.27
N GLY A 8 -0.85 -3.86 -5.57
CA GLY A 8 -1.46 -3.02 -4.55
C GLY A 8 -2.62 -3.75 -3.87
N ASP A 9 -2.87 -3.39 -2.62
CA ASP A 9 -4.07 -3.75 -1.89
C ASP A 9 -5.12 -2.65 -2.03
N ILE A 10 -6.38 -3.05 -2.04
CA ILE A 10 -7.54 -2.16 -2.10
C ILE A 10 -8.51 -2.57 -1.01
N THR A 11 -8.85 -1.66 -0.09
CA THR A 11 -9.80 -1.92 0.99
C THR A 11 -10.84 -0.82 1.12
N LEU A 12 -12.08 -1.20 1.43
CA LEU A 12 -13.13 -0.27 1.81
C LEU A 12 -12.85 0.28 3.22
N LEU A 13 -13.11 1.56 3.44
CA LEU A 13 -13.02 2.22 4.74
C LEU A 13 -14.42 2.46 5.33
N PRO A 14 -14.56 2.66 6.66
CA PRO A 14 -15.86 2.83 7.32
C PRO A 14 -16.71 4.00 6.80
N ASN A 15 -16.08 5.03 6.24
CA ASN A 15 -16.77 6.19 5.66
C ASN A 15 -17.17 6.00 4.19
N GLY A 16 -17.02 4.80 3.63
CA GLY A 16 -17.35 4.48 2.25
C GLY A 16 -16.29 4.91 1.22
N ASN A 17 -15.19 5.52 1.65
CA ASN A 17 -14.03 5.72 0.79
C ASN A 17 -13.25 4.41 0.62
N VAL A 18 -12.38 4.38 -0.39
CA VAL A 18 -11.54 3.22 -0.69
C VAL A 18 -10.07 3.60 -0.51
N LEU A 19 -9.34 2.84 0.29
CA LEU A 19 -7.89 2.96 0.38
C LEU A 19 -7.23 2.07 -0.68
N ILE A 20 -6.25 2.61 -1.37
CA ILE A 20 -5.37 1.89 -2.30
C ILE A 20 -3.94 2.07 -1.80
N ILE A 21 -3.27 0.97 -1.44
CA ILE A 21 -1.97 0.98 -0.75
C ILE A 21 -1.06 -0.14 -1.28
N ASN A 22 0.21 -0.16 -0.89
CA ASN A 22 1.22 -1.16 -1.29
C ASN A 22 1.53 -1.23 -2.80
N GLY A 23 2.54 -2.01 -3.16
CA GLY A 23 2.85 -2.33 -4.55
C GLY A 23 3.88 -1.41 -5.21
N ALA A 24 3.99 -1.56 -6.53
CA ALA A 24 5.07 -1.02 -7.33
C ALA A 24 4.56 -0.39 -8.63
N ALA A 25 5.28 0.56 -9.21
CA ALA A 25 4.84 1.24 -10.44
C ALA A 25 5.25 0.50 -11.73
N ALA A 26 6.18 -0.45 -11.65
CA ALA A 26 6.67 -1.20 -12.81
C ALA A 26 7.01 -2.66 -12.45
N GLY A 27 7.05 -3.52 -13.47
CA GLY A 27 7.34 -4.96 -13.35
C GLY A 27 6.07 -5.81 -13.34
N VAL A 28 6.11 -6.94 -12.63
CA VAL A 28 4.98 -7.84 -12.39
C VAL A 28 5.03 -8.42 -10.98
N ALA A 29 3.95 -9.08 -10.57
CA ALA A 29 3.94 -9.91 -9.37
C ALA A 29 4.87 -11.11 -9.52
N GLY A 30 5.65 -11.39 -8.48
CA GLY A 30 6.66 -12.44 -8.46
C GLY A 30 7.99 -11.98 -7.88
N TRP A 31 8.95 -12.90 -7.91
CA TRP A 31 10.27 -12.70 -7.31
C TRP A 31 11.12 -11.73 -8.11
N GLU A 32 11.81 -10.79 -7.46
CA GLU A 32 12.86 -9.92 -8.01
C GLU A 32 12.47 -8.99 -9.19
N ILE A 33 11.21 -8.96 -9.64
CA ILE A 33 10.82 -8.25 -10.87
C ILE A 33 10.20 -6.88 -10.61
N GLY A 34 9.51 -6.68 -9.48
CA GLY A 34 8.89 -5.38 -9.14
C GLY A 34 9.92 -4.25 -9.08
N ARG A 35 9.57 -3.07 -9.59
CA ARG A 35 10.42 -1.86 -9.60
C ARG A 35 9.61 -0.63 -9.23
N ASN A 36 10.30 0.39 -8.72
CA ASN A 36 9.73 1.69 -8.36
C ASN A 36 8.60 1.53 -7.32
N PRO A 37 8.94 1.26 -6.05
CA PRO A 37 7.93 1.05 -5.01
C PRO A 37 7.03 2.27 -4.89
N VAL A 38 5.73 2.02 -4.74
CA VAL A 38 4.76 3.09 -4.55
C VAL A 38 4.55 3.31 -3.06
N LEU A 39 5.14 4.39 -2.55
CA LEU A 39 5.14 4.71 -1.13
C LEU A 39 3.90 5.49 -0.67
N ASN A 40 3.23 6.21 -1.58
CA ASN A 40 2.04 6.98 -1.24
C ASN A 40 0.78 6.09 -1.33
N PRO A 41 0.01 5.96 -0.22
CA PRO A 41 -1.35 5.48 -0.30
C PRO A 41 -2.23 6.49 -1.06
N VAL A 42 -3.35 6.02 -1.60
CA VAL A 42 -4.34 6.85 -2.29
C VAL A 42 -5.72 6.58 -1.70
N ILE A 43 -6.42 7.65 -1.33
CA ILE A 43 -7.83 7.59 -0.99
C ILE A 43 -8.64 7.86 -2.26
N TYR A 44 -9.49 6.89 -2.61
CA TYR A 44 -10.51 7.05 -3.64
C TYR A 44 -11.86 7.39 -2.98
N ARG A 45 -12.44 8.54 -3.35
CA ARG A 45 -13.72 9.06 -2.86
C ARG A 45 -14.80 8.85 -3.92
N PRO A 46 -15.56 7.73 -3.89
CA PRO A 46 -16.48 7.38 -4.97
C PRO A 46 -17.60 8.40 -5.19
N ASN A 47 -18.01 9.08 -4.11
CA ASN A 47 -19.12 10.04 -4.10
C ASN A 47 -18.70 11.46 -4.52
N ASN A 48 -17.39 11.72 -4.69
CA ASN A 48 -16.94 13.02 -5.19
C ASN A 48 -17.30 13.20 -6.67
N LYS A 49 -17.36 14.46 -7.12
CA LYS A 49 -17.43 14.79 -8.55
C LYS A 49 -16.28 14.13 -9.31
N LEU A 50 -16.47 13.89 -10.61
CA LEU A 50 -15.40 13.42 -11.49
C LEU A 50 -14.22 14.41 -11.45
N GLY A 51 -13.00 13.89 -11.41
CA GLY A 51 -11.78 14.68 -11.21
C GLY A 51 -11.17 14.45 -9.82
N PRO A 52 -11.66 15.11 -8.74
CA PRO A 52 -11.06 15.07 -7.41
C PRO A 52 -11.43 13.80 -6.61
N ARG A 53 -11.45 12.63 -7.27
CA ARG A 53 -11.76 11.35 -6.61
C ARG A 53 -10.54 10.67 -6.04
N PHE A 54 -9.36 10.88 -6.59
CA PHE A 54 -8.12 10.28 -6.10
C PHE A 54 -7.30 11.32 -5.34
N GLU A 55 -6.97 11.01 -4.10
CA GLU A 55 -6.21 11.88 -3.22
C GLU A 55 -4.98 11.11 -2.72
N SER A 56 -3.79 11.60 -3.06
CA SER A 56 -2.54 11.04 -2.54
C SER A 56 -2.42 11.34 -1.05
N GLN A 57 -1.92 10.39 -0.28
CA GLN A 57 -1.68 10.53 1.16
C GLN A 57 -0.17 10.62 1.43
N ASN A 58 0.20 10.88 2.68
CA ASN A 58 1.59 10.91 3.11
C ASN A 58 2.28 9.56 2.86
N PRO A 59 3.54 9.55 2.37
CA PRO A 59 4.24 8.32 2.05
C PRO A 59 4.74 7.57 3.29
N THR A 60 4.84 6.23 3.21
CA THR A 60 5.71 5.43 4.10
C THR A 60 7.15 5.43 3.59
N THR A 61 8.11 5.04 4.42
CA THR A 61 9.49 4.75 4.01
C THR A 61 9.73 3.26 3.70
N ILE A 62 8.75 2.39 3.97
CA ILE A 62 8.86 0.93 3.81
C ILE A 62 8.27 0.46 2.47
N PRO A 63 9.07 -0.14 1.57
CA PRO A 63 8.57 -0.72 0.32
C PRO A 63 7.75 -2.00 0.54
N SER A 64 6.42 -1.88 0.49
CA SER A 64 5.50 -3.01 0.53
C SER A 64 5.35 -3.62 -0.87
N MET A 65 6.15 -4.65 -1.20
CA MET A 65 6.26 -5.25 -2.54
C MET A 65 5.47 -6.56 -2.65
N TYR A 66 5.91 -7.51 -3.50
CA TYR A 66 5.29 -8.83 -3.61
C TYR A 66 5.21 -9.52 -2.23
N HIS A 67 4.09 -10.17 -1.95
CA HIS A 67 3.72 -10.73 -0.63
C HIS A 67 3.53 -9.70 0.50
N SER A 68 3.23 -8.44 0.18
CA SER A 68 2.60 -7.52 1.14
C SER A 68 1.08 -7.68 1.15
N THR A 69 0.45 -7.22 2.22
CA THR A 69 -1.01 -7.14 2.35
C THR A 69 -1.42 -5.96 3.23
N ALA A 70 -2.68 -5.55 3.12
CA ALA A 70 -3.29 -4.58 4.00
C ALA A 70 -4.71 -5.00 4.40
N VAL A 71 -5.07 -4.78 5.67
CA VAL A 71 -6.39 -5.16 6.22
C VAL A 71 -6.95 -4.07 7.14
N LEU A 72 -8.25 -3.78 6.98
CA LEU A 72 -8.98 -2.86 7.87
C LEU A 72 -9.15 -3.49 9.26
N LEU A 73 -8.78 -2.74 10.29
CA LEU A 73 -9.00 -3.09 11.69
C LEU A 73 -10.33 -2.53 12.20
N ARG A 74 -10.84 -3.10 13.30
CA ARG A 74 -12.12 -2.68 13.91
C ARG A 74 -12.07 -1.26 14.49
N ASP A 75 -10.90 -0.75 14.82
CA ASP A 75 -10.70 0.62 15.30
C ASP A 75 -10.60 1.65 14.15
N GLY A 76 -10.78 1.20 12.90
CA GLY A 76 -10.78 2.07 11.72
C GLY A 76 -9.39 2.33 11.13
N ARG A 77 -8.29 1.86 11.75
CA ARG A 77 -6.97 1.89 11.14
C ARG A 77 -6.83 0.79 10.09
N VAL A 78 -5.83 0.88 9.22
CA VAL A 78 -5.48 -0.19 8.28
C VAL A 78 -4.10 -0.74 8.63
N LEU A 79 -4.03 -2.02 8.97
CA LEU A 79 -2.77 -2.72 9.24
C LEU A 79 -2.12 -3.12 7.92
N VAL A 80 -0.84 -2.80 7.78
CA VAL A 80 -0.01 -3.12 6.60
C VAL A 80 1.14 -4.01 7.06
N GLY A 81 1.44 -5.05 6.29
CA GLY A 81 2.51 -5.98 6.62
C GLY A 81 2.95 -6.87 5.49
N GLY A 82 4.02 -7.62 5.74
CA GLY A 82 4.67 -8.46 4.75
C GLY A 82 5.49 -7.65 3.76
N SER A 83 5.69 -8.21 2.57
CA SER A 83 6.74 -7.90 1.58
C SER A 83 7.90 -8.89 1.72
N ASN A 84 7.83 -9.93 0.90
CA ASN A 84 8.96 -10.81 0.67
C ASN A 84 9.04 -11.03 -0.83
N PRO A 85 9.81 -10.21 -1.57
CA PRO A 85 9.94 -10.34 -3.02
C PRO A 85 10.99 -11.39 -3.43
N HIS A 86 11.30 -12.33 -2.53
CA HIS A 86 12.36 -13.32 -2.70
C HIS A 86 11.86 -14.75 -2.44
N MET A 87 12.47 -15.72 -3.12
CA MET A 87 12.21 -17.16 -2.91
C MET A 87 12.48 -17.62 -1.46
N ARG A 88 13.36 -16.93 -0.74
CA ARG A 88 13.69 -17.15 0.67
C ARG A 88 13.80 -15.81 1.37
N TYR A 89 13.71 -15.76 2.69
CA TYR A 89 13.96 -14.53 3.43
C TYR A 89 15.38 -14.00 3.19
N LYS A 90 15.46 -12.75 2.73
CA LYS A 90 16.71 -12.04 2.50
C LYS A 90 16.57 -10.63 3.04
N PHE A 91 17.42 -10.27 4.00
CA PHE A 91 17.35 -9.00 4.70
C PHE A 91 18.44 -8.00 4.24
N THR A 92 19.49 -8.48 3.57
CA THR A 92 20.64 -7.66 3.15
C THR A 92 21.07 -8.02 1.73
N GLY A 93 21.77 -7.10 1.07
CA GLY A 93 22.32 -7.33 -0.28
C GLY A 93 21.27 -7.52 -1.37
N VAL A 94 20.06 -6.99 -1.17
CA VAL A 94 18.92 -7.09 -2.10
C VAL A 94 18.26 -5.74 -2.27
N LEU A 95 17.53 -5.57 -3.38
CA LEU A 95 16.88 -4.29 -3.71
C LEU A 95 15.77 -3.92 -2.74
N PHE A 96 14.97 -4.90 -2.31
CA PHE A 96 13.86 -4.73 -1.37
C PHE A 96 13.92 -5.85 -0.33
N PRO A 97 14.48 -5.61 0.86
CA PRO A 97 14.58 -6.63 1.91
C PRO A 97 13.22 -7.23 2.28
N THR A 98 13.24 -8.47 2.76
CA THR A 98 12.08 -9.07 3.44
C THR A 98 11.67 -8.20 4.63
N GLU A 99 10.41 -7.78 4.63
CA GLU A 99 9.81 -6.98 5.70
C GLU A 99 8.86 -7.84 6.54
N LEU A 100 9.09 -7.84 7.85
CA LEU A 100 8.34 -8.63 8.82
C LEU A 100 7.67 -7.76 9.89
N SER A 101 7.95 -6.46 9.89
CA SER A 101 7.27 -5.50 10.76
C SER A 101 5.86 -5.20 10.25
N LEU A 102 5.09 -4.51 11.10
CA LEU A 102 3.74 -4.05 10.80
C LEU A 102 3.68 -2.54 10.99
N GLU A 103 3.04 -1.86 10.05
CA GLU A 103 2.68 -0.44 10.16
C GLU A 103 1.17 -0.29 10.16
N ALA A 104 0.66 0.78 10.77
CA ALA A 104 -0.75 1.14 10.69
C ALA A 104 -0.91 2.45 9.92
N PHE A 105 -1.68 2.42 8.85
CA PHE A 105 -2.19 3.63 8.21
C PHE A 105 -3.38 4.15 9.03
N THR A 106 -3.30 5.40 9.48
CA THR A 106 -4.35 6.12 10.22
C THR A 106 -5.03 7.10 9.26
N PRO A 107 -6.27 6.83 8.82
CA PRO A 107 -6.97 7.72 7.90
C PRO A 107 -7.45 9.00 8.62
N ALA A 108 -7.61 10.10 7.88
CA ALA A 108 -7.97 11.41 8.42
C ALA A 108 -9.29 11.48 9.22
N TYR A 109 -10.18 10.50 9.10
CA TYR A 109 -11.38 10.42 9.96
C TYR A 109 -11.07 10.01 11.40
N LEU A 110 -9.83 9.64 11.71
CA LEU A 110 -9.32 9.39 13.06
C LEU A 110 -8.49 10.56 13.61
N ASP A 111 -8.33 11.65 12.84
CA ASP A 111 -7.67 12.86 13.34
C ASP A 111 -8.50 13.46 14.49
N PRO A 112 -7.84 14.02 15.54
CA PRO A 112 -8.51 14.55 16.74
C PRO A 112 -9.34 15.81 16.50
#